data_AF-A0A268TTR5-F1
#
_entry.id   AF-A0A268TTR5-F1
#
_cell.length_a   1.000
_cell.length_b   1.000
_cell.length_c   1.000
_cell.angle_alpha   90.00
_cell.angle_beta   90.00
_cell.angle_gamma   90.00
#
_symmetry.space_group_name_H-M   'P 1'
#
loop_
_entity.id
_entity.type
_entity.pdbx_description
1 polymer ?
#
loop_
_entity_poly.entity_id
_entity_poly.type
_entity_poly.pdbx_seq_one_letter_code
_entity_poly.pdbx_strand_id
1 'polypeptide(L)'
;MMVGDIDKISQAILDDLLRFESGSAIGTPIDDVAKVSSYVAVLNQGLERIEGGFPLSLRLIREIHKTLLKNACGKNKTLGEFRISQNWIGGTRPSNARFVPTPPDKVIEVMGDLEKFMHEEDKIPLLVKAALIHQQFETIHLFLMAMVVLGVSL
;
A
#
# COMPACT_ATOMS: atom_id res chain seq x y z
N MET A 1 18.39 -17.88 1.60
CA MET A 1 18.18 -18.04 3.05
C MET A 1 17.59 -16.75 3.59
N MET A 2 16.32 -16.47 3.28
CA MET A 2 15.60 -15.24 3.68
C MET A 2 14.07 -15.45 3.60
N VAL A 3 13.61 -16.69 3.77
CA VAL A 3 12.18 -17.05 3.69
C VAL A 3 11.60 -17.32 5.08
N GLY A 4 12.41 -17.84 6.02
CA GLY A 4 11.95 -18.15 7.39
C GLY A 4 11.77 -16.95 8.33
N ASP A 5 12.27 -15.78 7.96
CA ASP A 5 12.19 -14.57 8.80
C ASP A 5 10.88 -13.80 8.58
N ILE A 6 10.25 -13.93 7.42
CA ILE A 6 8.99 -13.22 7.08
C ILE A 6 7.80 -13.83 7.82
N ASP A 7 7.69 -15.16 7.84
CA ASP A 7 6.62 -15.84 8.57
C ASP A 7 6.69 -15.54 10.07
N LYS A 8 7.90 -15.45 10.63
CA LYS A 8 8.09 -15.09 12.04
C LYS A 8 7.66 -13.65 12.34
N ILE A 9 7.96 -12.70 11.46
CA ILE A 9 7.54 -11.31 11.62
C ILE A 9 6.02 -11.19 11.50
N SER A 10 5.41 -11.86 10.53
CA SER A 10 3.96 -11.83 10.34
C SER A 10 3.20 -12.46 11.51
N GLN A 11 3.68 -13.59 12.03
CA GLN A 11 3.06 -14.26 13.18
C GLN A 11 3.25 -13.45 14.46
N ALA A 12 4.44 -12.87 14.69
CA ALA A 12 4.68 -12.03 15.86
C ALA A 12 3.79 -10.78 15.87
N ILE A 13 3.62 -10.11 14.72
CA ILE A 13 2.74 -8.94 14.58
C ILE A 13 1.27 -9.31 14.78
N LEU A 14 0.84 -10.49 14.30
CA LEU A 14 -0.52 -11.00 14.49
C LEU A 14 -0.80 -11.32 15.97
N ASP A 15 0.13 -11.98 16.65
CA ASP A 15 0.02 -12.32 18.07
C ASP A 15 -0.02 -11.06 18.95
N ASP A 16 0.80 -10.07 18.60
CA ASP A 16 0.83 -8.76 19.24
C ASP A 16 -0.46 -7.95 19.00
N LEU A 17 -1.06 -8.04 17.80
CA LEU A 17 -2.35 -7.43 17.50
C LEU A 17 -3.49 -8.05 18.31
N LEU A 18 -3.57 -9.39 18.36
CA LEU A 18 -4.60 -10.10 19.10
C LEU A 18 -4.53 -9.80 20.61
N ARG A 19 -3.31 -9.69 21.16
CA ARG A 19 -3.09 -9.31 22.58
C ARG A 19 -3.50 -7.87 22.90
N PHE A 20 -3.36 -6.96 21.94
CA PHE A 20 -3.83 -5.59 22.07
C PHE A 20 -5.35 -5.52 22.06
N GLU A 21 -6.01 -6.21 21.13
CA GLU A 21 -7.47 -6.25 21.04
C GLU A 21 -8.14 -6.94 22.24
N SER A 22 -7.48 -7.94 22.84
CA SER A 22 -7.97 -8.64 24.04
C SER A 22 -7.74 -7.86 25.35
N GLY A 23 -7.18 -6.64 25.29
CA GLY A 23 -6.91 -5.80 26.46
C GLY A 23 -5.78 -6.32 27.37
N SER A 24 -4.94 -7.24 26.89
CA SER A 24 -3.89 -7.92 27.68
C SER A 24 -2.48 -7.34 27.47
N ALA A 25 -2.38 -6.09 27.01
CA ALA A 25 -1.13 -5.49 26.54
C ALA A 25 -0.15 -5.13 27.69
N ILE A 26 0.67 -6.09 28.11
CA ILE A 26 1.89 -5.83 28.89
C ILE A 26 3.10 -6.10 27.97
N GLY A 27 3.74 -5.03 27.48
CA GLY A 27 5.09 -5.10 26.89
C GLY A 27 5.22 -5.08 25.37
N THR A 28 4.14 -5.02 24.59
CA THR A 28 4.21 -4.88 23.12
C THR A 28 4.60 -3.45 22.72
N PRO A 29 5.43 -3.22 21.68
CA PRO A 29 5.62 -1.89 21.10
C PRO A 29 4.28 -1.37 20.55
N ILE A 30 3.57 -0.59 21.37
CA ILE A 30 2.20 -0.08 21.11
C ILE A 30 2.10 0.62 19.75
N ASP A 31 3.20 1.18 19.24
CA ASP A 31 3.25 1.92 17.98
C ASP A 31 3.03 1.05 16.74
N ASP A 32 3.51 -0.20 16.70
CA ASP A 32 3.39 -1.04 15.51
C ASP A 32 2.02 -1.75 15.42
N VAL A 33 1.47 -2.14 16.57
CA VAL A 33 0.12 -2.69 16.63
C VAL A 33 -0.94 -1.62 16.32
N ALA A 34 -0.78 -0.42 16.87
CA ALA A 34 -1.68 0.69 16.57
C ALA A 34 -1.67 1.07 15.08
N LYS A 35 -0.52 0.98 14.41
CA LYS A 35 -0.43 1.13 12.95
C LYS A 35 -1.23 0.04 12.25
N VAL A 36 -1.03 -1.24 12.60
CA VAL A 36 -1.73 -2.39 11.99
C VAL A 36 -3.25 -2.26 12.12
N SER A 37 -3.76 -1.98 13.32
CA SER A 37 -5.19 -1.72 13.54
C SER A 37 -5.69 -0.52 12.73
N SER A 38 -4.86 0.51 12.55
CA SER A 38 -5.19 1.66 11.71
C SER A 38 -5.31 1.30 10.24
N TYR A 39 -4.46 0.42 9.70
CA TYR A 39 -4.59 -0.06 8.32
C TYR A 39 -5.93 -0.76 8.10
N VAL A 40 -6.30 -1.69 8.98
CA VAL A 40 -7.57 -2.42 8.88
C VAL A 40 -8.76 -1.47 8.93
N ALA A 41 -8.76 -0.52 9.87
CA ALA A 41 -9.84 0.46 10.00
C ALA A 41 -10.00 1.34 8.73
N VAL A 42 -8.88 1.77 8.14
CA VAL A 42 -8.89 2.60 6.93
C VAL A 42 -9.32 1.80 5.69
N LEU A 43 -8.92 0.53 5.59
CA LEU A 43 -9.37 -0.36 4.50
C LEU A 43 -10.87 -0.63 4.60
N ASN A 44 -11.40 -0.89 5.80
CA ASN A 44 -12.84 -1.08 6.00
C ASN A 44 -13.65 0.15 5.58
N GLN A 45 -13.19 1.36 5.91
CA GLN A 45 -13.82 2.60 5.43
C GLN A 45 -13.80 2.71 3.89
N GLY A 46 -12.73 2.23 3.26
CA GLY A 46 -12.63 2.14 1.81
C GLY A 46 -13.65 1.17 1.22
N LEU A 47 -13.83 0.00 1.83
CA LEU A 47 -14.82 -1.00 1.43
C LEU A 47 -16.26 -0.50 1.60
N GLU A 48 -16.58 0.11 2.75
CA GLU A 48 -17.90 0.71 3.01
C GLU A 48 -18.26 1.77 1.94
N ARG A 49 -17.27 2.55 1.49
CA ARG A 49 -17.47 3.50 0.39
C ARG A 49 -17.80 2.81 -0.94
N ILE A 50 -17.12 1.71 -1.24
CA ILE A 50 -17.37 0.92 -2.46
C ILE A 50 -18.77 0.33 -2.41
N GLU A 51 -19.16 -0.26 -1.27
CA GLU A 51 -20.52 -0.78 -1.05
C GLU A 51 -21.58 0.31 -1.16
N GLY A 52 -21.26 1.54 -0.74
CA GLY A 52 -22.08 2.74 -0.93
C GLY A 52 -22.15 3.27 -2.37
N GLY A 53 -21.55 2.58 -3.34
CA GLY A 53 -21.60 2.92 -4.77
C GLY A 53 -20.44 3.81 -5.26
N PHE A 54 -19.43 4.06 -4.43
CA PHE A 54 -18.25 4.79 -4.89
C PHE A 54 -17.34 3.86 -5.73
N PRO A 55 -16.90 4.27 -6.93
CA PRO A 55 -16.08 3.41 -7.77
C PRO A 55 -14.68 3.21 -7.20
N LEU A 56 -14.14 2.00 -7.35
CA LEU A 56 -12.71 1.75 -7.15
C LEU A 56 -11.92 2.62 -8.13
N SER A 57 -11.30 3.67 -7.61
CA SER A 57 -10.74 4.75 -8.43
C SER A 57 -9.45 5.29 -7.85
N LEU A 58 -8.67 6.00 -8.67
CA LEU A 58 -7.46 6.68 -8.19
C LEU A 58 -7.78 7.68 -7.08
N ARG A 59 -8.97 8.30 -7.13
CA ARG A 59 -9.47 9.18 -6.08
C ARG A 59 -9.65 8.42 -4.76
N LEU A 60 -10.29 7.25 -4.79
CA LEU A 60 -10.44 6.40 -3.61
C LEU A 60 -9.07 6.02 -3.01
N ILE A 61 -8.15 5.56 -3.86
CA ILE A 61 -6.81 5.14 -3.44
C ILE A 61 -6.07 6.30 -2.75
N ARG A 62 -6.13 7.51 -3.31
CA ARG A 62 -5.52 8.71 -2.71
C ARG A 62 -6.16 9.09 -1.37
N GLU A 63 -7.48 8.96 -1.25
CA GLU A 63 -8.20 9.21 0.00
C GLU A 63 -7.80 8.20 1.09
N ILE A 64 -7.77 6.91 0.78
CA ILE A 64 -7.31 5.84 1.69
C ILE A 64 -5.86 6.11 2.11
N HIS A 65 -4.97 6.39 1.16
CA HIS A 65 -3.56 6.72 1.44
C HIS A 65 -3.41 7.94 2.35
N LYS A 66 -4.21 8.99 2.13
CA LYS A 66 -4.22 10.20 2.96
C LYS A 66 -4.64 9.88 4.40
N THR A 67 -5.72 9.12 4.59
CA THR A 67 -6.21 8.73 5.91
C THR A 67 -5.19 7.86 6.63
N LEU A 68 -4.57 6.93 5.92
CA LEU A 68 -3.55 6.06 6.46
C LEU A 68 -2.33 6.84 6.97
N LEU A 69 -1.78 7.75 6.16
CA LEU A 69 -0.60 8.53 6.55
C LEU A 69 -0.89 9.54 7.65
N LYS A 70 -2.11 10.10 7.70
CA LYS A 70 -2.53 11.00 8.78
C LYS A 70 -2.43 10.34 10.16
N ASN A 71 -2.69 9.03 10.22
CA ASN A 71 -2.64 8.25 11.45
C ASN A 71 -1.23 7.73 11.75
N ALA A 72 -0.42 7.43 10.71
CA ALA A 72 0.89 6.79 10.85
C ALA A 72 2.09 7.75 10.96
N CYS A 73 1.99 9.01 10.50
CA CYS A 73 3.11 9.94 10.53
C CYS A 73 2.65 11.39 10.75
N GLY A 74 3.32 12.08 11.68
CA GLY A 74 3.08 13.48 11.99
C GLY A 74 3.16 14.44 10.79
N LYS A 75 2.69 15.67 11.04
CA LYS A 75 2.19 16.74 10.15
C LYS A 75 2.96 17.16 8.85
N ASN A 76 3.95 16.42 8.34
CA ASN A 76 4.85 16.94 7.29
C ASN A 76 5.18 15.98 6.14
N LYS A 77 4.20 15.22 5.63
CA LYS A 77 4.38 14.36 4.44
C LYS A 77 3.36 14.71 3.36
N THR A 78 3.68 14.44 2.09
CA THR A 78 2.78 14.61 0.94
C THR A 78 1.63 13.60 1.05
N LEU A 79 0.55 13.98 1.73
CA LEU A 79 -0.57 13.09 2.04
C LEU A 79 -1.45 12.88 0.80
N GLY A 80 -1.61 11.63 0.35
CA GLY A 80 -2.53 11.31 -0.75
C GLY A 80 -2.12 11.86 -2.13
N GLU A 81 -0.94 12.46 -2.24
CA GLU A 81 -0.43 12.99 -3.50
C GLU A 81 0.55 12.02 -4.14
N PHE A 82 0.46 11.88 -5.47
CA PHE A 82 1.47 11.13 -6.21
C PHE A 82 2.81 11.86 -6.15
N ARG A 83 3.89 11.09 -6.25
CA ARG A 83 5.24 11.67 -6.21
C ARG A 83 5.49 12.58 -7.42
N ILE A 84 6.23 13.66 -7.16
CA ILE A 84 6.73 14.59 -8.18
C ILE A 84 8.24 14.44 -8.41
N SER A 85 8.91 13.65 -7.57
CA SER A 85 10.34 13.34 -7.66
C SER A 85 10.57 11.87 -8.01
N GLN A 86 11.70 11.58 -8.65
CA GLN A 86 12.10 10.21 -8.97
C GLN A 86 12.49 9.48 -7.68
N ASN A 87 11.90 8.31 -7.45
CA ASN A 87 12.35 7.33 -6.47
C ASN A 87 13.14 6.21 -7.15
N TRP A 88 13.84 5.40 -6.36
CA TRP A 88 14.56 4.21 -6.82
C TRP A 88 14.80 3.25 -5.66
N ILE A 89 15.00 1.97 -5.98
CA ILE A 89 15.26 0.90 -4.99
C ILE A 89 16.71 0.42 -5.17
N GLY A 90 17.47 0.50 -4.08
CA GLY A 90 18.90 0.16 -4.04
C GLY A 90 19.80 1.20 -4.72
N GLY A 91 21.08 1.22 -4.38
CA GLY A 91 22.03 2.22 -4.91
C GLY A 91 21.88 3.61 -4.29
N THR A 92 22.65 4.58 -4.79
CA THR A 92 22.70 5.96 -4.29
C THR A 92 22.10 6.98 -5.26
N ARG A 93 21.83 6.57 -6.50
CA ARG A 93 21.24 7.39 -7.56
C ARG A 93 20.54 6.48 -8.57
N PRO A 94 19.61 7.00 -9.40
CA PRO A 94 18.90 6.18 -10.38
C PRO A 94 19.82 5.36 -11.30
N SER A 95 20.99 5.89 -11.67
CA SER A 95 21.91 5.22 -12.60
C SER A 95 22.66 4.01 -12.02
N ASN A 96 22.67 3.81 -10.70
CA ASN A 96 23.21 2.62 -10.06
C ASN A 96 22.18 1.89 -9.21
N ALA A 97 20.90 2.20 -9.41
CA ALA A 97 19.82 1.55 -8.70
C ALA A 97 19.54 0.15 -9.26
N ARG A 98 19.05 -0.74 -8.40
CA ARG A 98 18.59 -2.07 -8.82
C ARG A 98 17.29 -1.96 -9.62
N PHE A 99 16.45 -1.00 -9.24
CA PHE A 99 15.19 -0.71 -9.90
C PHE A 99 14.87 0.78 -9.87
N VAL A 100 14.44 1.31 -11.00
CA VAL A 100 13.98 2.68 -11.17
C VAL A 100 12.51 2.61 -11.65
N PRO A 101 11.54 2.96 -10.79
CA PRO A 101 10.12 2.99 -11.15
C PRO A 101 9.81 4.05 -12.22
N THR A 102 8.54 4.05 -12.67
CA THR A 102 7.98 4.99 -13.67
C THR A 102 8.46 6.43 -13.47
N PRO A 103 8.85 7.17 -14.52
CA PRO A 103 9.17 8.59 -14.38
C PRO A 103 8.00 9.39 -13.77
N PRO A 104 8.23 10.39 -12.88
CA PRO A 104 7.16 11.11 -12.20
C PRO A 104 6.12 11.75 -13.13
N ASP A 105 6.57 12.26 -14.28
CA ASP A 105 5.74 12.86 -15.33
C ASP A 105 4.82 11.86 -16.03
N LYS A 106 5.12 10.56 -15.92
CA LYS A 106 4.33 9.46 -16.49
C LYS A 106 3.40 8.78 -15.49
N VAL A 107 3.51 9.07 -14.20
CA VAL A 107 2.71 8.38 -13.16
C VAL A 107 1.21 8.55 -13.39
N ILE A 108 0.75 9.78 -13.68
CA ILE A 108 -0.69 10.05 -13.91
C ILE A 108 -1.22 9.26 -15.10
N GLU A 109 -0.47 9.26 -16.21
CA GLU A 109 -0.84 8.59 -17.45
C GLU A 109 -1.00 7.08 -17.21
N VAL A 110 0.04 6.43 -16.69
CA VAL A 110 0.04 4.97 -16.46
C VAL A 110 -1.00 4.56 -15.43
N MET A 111 -1.24 5.38 -14.41
CA MET A 111 -2.28 5.10 -13.42
C MET A 111 -3.69 5.26 -13.96
N GLY A 112 -3.91 6.21 -14.86
CA GLY A 112 -5.18 6.33 -15.58
C GLY A 112 -5.46 5.11 -16.44
N ASP A 113 -4.43 4.53 -17.07
CA ASP A 113 -4.57 3.29 -17.83
C ASP A 113 -4.80 2.08 -16.93
N LEU A 114 -4.14 2.02 -15.76
CA LEU A 114 -4.44 0.99 -14.76
C LEU A 114 -5.90 1.10 -14.25
N GLU A 115 -6.40 2.31 -14.02
CA GLU A 115 -7.79 2.53 -13.64
C GLU A 115 -8.78 2.05 -14.70
N LYS A 116 -8.52 2.35 -15.99
CA LYS A 116 -9.32 1.79 -17.09
C LYS A 116 -9.29 0.27 -17.10
N PHE A 117 -8.10 -0.33 -16.94
CA PHE A 117 -7.94 -1.78 -16.89
C PHE A 117 -8.73 -2.41 -15.73
N MET A 118 -8.77 -1.77 -14.55
CA MET A 118 -9.57 -2.24 -13.42
C MET A 118 -11.06 -2.40 -13.77
N HIS A 119 -11.60 -1.49 -14.58
CA HIS A 119 -13.01 -1.44 -14.97
C HIS A 119 -13.33 -2.12 -16.30
N GLU A 120 -12.32 -2.61 -17.02
CA GLU A 120 -12.52 -3.24 -18.32
C GLU A 120 -13.33 -4.55 -18.19
N GLU A 121 -14.32 -4.71 -19.06
CA GLU A 121 -15.02 -5.99 -19.22
C GLU A 121 -14.17 -6.91 -20.10
N ASP A 122 -13.54 -7.90 -19.47
CA ASP A 122 -12.67 -8.85 -20.15
C ASP A 122 -12.96 -10.29 -19.69
N LYS A 123 -12.21 -11.25 -20.27
CA LYS A 123 -12.33 -12.68 -19.96
C LYS A 123 -11.27 -13.15 -18.96
N ILE A 124 -10.54 -12.24 -18.33
CA ILE A 124 -9.46 -12.56 -17.40
C ILE A 124 -10.10 -13.03 -16.09
N PRO A 125 -9.69 -14.18 -15.52
CA PRO A 125 -10.16 -14.60 -14.21
C PRO A 125 -9.88 -13.53 -13.15
N LEU A 126 -10.86 -13.24 -12.29
CA LEU A 126 -10.79 -12.14 -11.32
C LEU A 126 -9.50 -12.15 -10.47
N LEU A 127 -9.08 -13.33 -10.01
CA LEU A 127 -7.86 -13.47 -9.21
C LEU A 127 -6.59 -13.09 -10.00
N VAL A 128 -6.54 -13.46 -11.28
CA VAL A 128 -5.42 -13.10 -12.17
C VAL A 128 -5.42 -11.60 -12.42
N LYS A 129 -6.60 -11.01 -12.67
CA LYS A 129 -6.74 -9.57 -12.85
C LYS A 129 -6.30 -8.79 -11.60
N ALA A 130 -6.72 -9.22 -10.42
CA ALA A 130 -6.28 -8.65 -9.15
C ALA A 130 -4.76 -8.73 -8.96
N ALA A 131 -4.14 -9.87 -9.30
CA ALA A 131 -2.69 -10.03 -9.22
C ALA A 131 -1.94 -9.09 -10.18
N LEU A 132 -2.43 -8.92 -11.41
CA LEU A 132 -1.86 -7.99 -12.38
C LEU A 132 -1.99 -6.54 -11.91
N ILE A 133 -3.16 -6.16 -11.39
CA ILE A 133 -3.39 -4.82 -10.83
C ILE A 133 -2.42 -4.56 -9.67
N HIS A 134 -2.27 -5.53 -8.76
CA HIS A 134 -1.39 -5.41 -7.61
C HIS A 134 0.07 -5.24 -8.03
N GLN A 135 0.57 -6.12 -8.90
CA GLN A 135 1.93 -6.05 -9.42
C GLN A 135 2.20 -4.72 -10.13
N GLN A 136 1.26 -4.24 -10.95
CA GLN A 136 1.41 -2.99 -11.69
C GLN A 136 1.43 -1.78 -10.73
N PHE A 137 0.55 -1.78 -9.72
CA PHE A 137 0.49 -0.73 -8.70
C PHE A 137 1.82 -0.61 -7.94
N GLU A 138 2.38 -1.74 -7.50
CA GLU A 138 3.68 -1.80 -6.82
C GLU A 138 4.82 -1.32 -7.74
N THR A 139 4.81 -1.77 -9.01
CA THR A 139 5.87 -1.46 -9.99
C THR A 139 5.94 0.04 -10.32
N ILE A 140 4.80 0.73 -10.41
CA ILE A 140 4.75 2.18 -10.66
C ILE A 140 5.30 2.96 -9.45
N HIS A 141 5.21 2.37 -8.25
CA HIS A 141 5.72 2.90 -6.98
C HIS A 141 5.32 4.38 -6.77
N LEU A 142 4.01 4.63 -6.71
CA LEU A 142 3.39 5.95 -6.87
C LEU A 142 3.67 6.93 -5.73
N PHE A 143 3.82 6.42 -4.51
CA PHE A 143 3.94 7.21 -3.29
C PHE A 143 5.38 7.17 -2.76
N LEU A 144 5.80 8.27 -2.13
CA LEU A 144 7.15 8.38 -1.54
C LEU A 144 7.30 7.54 -0.26
N MET A 145 6.19 7.26 0.42
CA MET A 145 6.12 6.32 1.54
C MET A 145 5.27 5.13 1.12
N ALA A 146 5.70 3.94 1.51
CA ALA A 146 5.10 2.69 1.07
C ALA A 146 3.62 2.62 1.45
N MET A 147 2.82 2.17 0.49
CA MET A 147 1.53 1.56 0.75
C MET A 147 1.64 0.13 0.26
N VAL A 148 2.36 -0.68 1.04
CA VAL A 148 2.42 -2.14 0.90
C VAL A 148 2.40 -2.73 2.30
N VAL A 149 1.21 -3.11 2.74
CA VAL A 149 1.05 -4.23 3.69
C VAL A 149 0.30 -5.29 2.90
N LEU A 150 1.08 -6.04 2.12
CA LEU A 150 0.98 -7.48 1.83
C LEU A 150 1.96 -7.75 0.69
N GLY A 151 2.83 -8.76 0.88
CA GLY A 151 3.96 -9.08 0.00
C GLY A 151 3.58 -9.06 -1.48
N VAL A 152 4.46 -8.56 -2.35
CA VAL A 152 5.72 -9.17 -2.74
C VAL A 152 6.56 -8.04 -3.32
N SER A 153 7.75 -7.72 -2.80
CA SER A 153 8.61 -6.74 -3.46
C SER A 153 10.08 -7.16 -3.42
N LEU A 154 10.72 -7.00 -4.58
CA LEU A 154 12.03 -7.48 -5.06
C LEU A 154 13.26 -7.05 -4.23
#